data_AF-A0A9X8RD44-F1
#
_entry.id   AF-A0A9X8RD44-F1
#
_cell.length_a   1.000
_cell.length_b   1.000
_cell.length_c   1.000
_cell.angle_alpha   90.00
_cell.angle_beta   90.00
_cell.angle_gamma   90.00
#
_symmetry.space_group_name_H-M   'P 1'
#
loop_
_entity.id
_entity.type
_entity.pdbx_description
1 polymer ?
#
loop_
_entity_poly.entity_id
_entity_poly.type
_entity_poly.pdbx_seq_one_letter_code
_entity_poly.pdbx_strand_id
1 'polypeptide(L)' 'MSILNMDLSRIIEKTSKEIEFSGVIGVKAGDDVIHSSAHGYSNRADEIMNTTETKFGIASGCKLFTAIAIAS' A
#
# COMPACT_ATOMS: atom_id res chain seq x y z
N MET A 1 17.21 -1.87 -10.42
CA MET A 1 16.85 -2.27 -9.05
C MET A 1 18.13 -2.41 -8.23
N SER A 2 18.32 -1.61 -7.18
CA SER A 2 19.52 -1.68 -6.32
C SER A 2 19.38 -2.80 -5.27
N ILE A 3 20.49 -3.22 -4.65
CA ILE A 3 20.49 -4.22 -3.56
C ILE A 3 19.57 -3.78 -2.41
N LEU A 4 19.61 -2.49 -2.05
CA LEU A 4 18.77 -1.89 -1.02
C LEU A 4 17.26 -2.06 -1.30
N ASN A 5 16.83 -1.91 -2.55
CA ASN A 5 15.43 -2.07 -2.96
C ASN A 5 14.96 -3.54 -2.82
N MET A 6 15.88 -4.48 -3.04
CA MET A 6 15.60 -5.91 -2.93
C MET A 6 15.46 -6.35 -1.46
N ASP A 7 16.31 -5.82 -0.59
CA ASP A 7 16.20 -6.03 0.86
C ASP A 7 14.90 -5.46 1.42
N LEU A 8 14.51 -4.25 0.99
CA LEU A 8 13.25 -3.64 1.41
C LEU A 8 12.04 -4.49 1.01
N SER A 9 11.97 -4.93 -0.24
CA SER A 9 10.89 -5.79 -0.71
C SER A 9 10.80 -7.08 0.09
N ARG A 10 11.95 -7.69 0.45
CA ARG A 10 12.00 -8.90 1.26
C ARG A 10 11.48 -8.68 2.68
N ILE A 11 11.83 -7.56 3.30
CA ILE A 11 11.34 -7.22 4.65
C ILE A 11 9.83 -7.02 4.60
N ILE A 12 9.32 -6.31 3.59
CA ILE A 12 7.87 -6.09 3.42
C ILE A 12 7.13 -7.42 3.28
N GLU A 13 7.58 -8.31 2.40
CA GLU A 13 6.97 -9.64 2.20
C GLU A 13 6.99 -10.48 3.48
N LYS A 14 8.13 -10.48 4.19
CA LYS A 14 8.26 -11.23 5.45
C LYS A 14 7.30 -10.68 6.52
N THR A 15 7.35 -9.38 6.78
CA THR A 15 6.57 -8.76 7.84
C THR A 15 5.08 -8.78 7.55
N SER A 16 4.66 -8.51 6.31
CA SER A 16 3.25 -8.57 5.91
C SER A 16 2.66 -9.96 6.17
N LYS A 17 3.41 -11.02 5.87
CA LYS A 17 3.01 -12.40 6.17
C LYS A 17 2.97 -12.68 7.68
N GLU A 18 3.97 -12.25 8.43
CA GLU A 18 4.07 -12.48 9.89
C GLU A 18 2.91 -11.83 10.67
N ILE A 19 2.43 -10.67 10.23
CA ILE A 19 1.33 -9.96 10.90
C ILE A 19 -0.05 -10.26 10.28
N GLU A 20 -0.12 -11.18 9.32
CA GLU A 20 -1.33 -11.49 8.55
C GLU A 20 -1.99 -10.21 7.97
N PHE A 21 -1.15 -9.35 7.40
CA PHE A 21 -1.58 -8.09 6.84
C PHE A 21 -2.64 -8.32 5.74
N SER A 22 -3.68 -7.48 5.75
CA SER A 22 -4.73 -7.49 4.74
C SER A 22 -4.87 -6.08 4.20
N GLY A 23 -4.40 -5.86 2.97
CA GLY A 23 -4.38 -4.55 2.32
C GLY A 23 -3.40 -4.51 1.15
N VAL A 24 -3.04 -3.31 0.72
CA VAL A 24 -2.13 -3.07 -0.41
C VAL A 24 -0.94 -2.25 0.06
N ILE A 25 0.26 -2.64 -0.35
CA ILE A 25 1.50 -1.93 -0.05
C ILE A 25 2.11 -1.47 -1.37
N GLY A 26 2.37 -0.17 -1.49
CA GLY A 26 3.06 0.43 -2.63
C GLY A 26 4.23 1.29 -2.15
N VAL A 27 5.40 1.09 -2.73
CA VAL A 27 6.62 1.85 -2.44
C VAL A 27 7.19 2.37 -3.75
N LYS A 28 7.46 3.68 -3.79
CA LYS A 28 8.07 4.36 -4.93
C LYS A 28 9.24 5.23 -4.48
N ALA A 29 10.27 5.35 -5.33
CA ALA A 29 11.31 6.37 -5.19
C ALA A 29 11.31 7.23 -6.46
N GLY A 30 10.82 8.46 -6.35
CA GLY A 30 10.49 9.26 -7.54
C GLY A 30 9.45 8.52 -8.39
N ASP A 31 9.77 8.33 -9.67
CA ASP A 31 8.91 7.62 -10.62
C ASP A 31 9.10 6.10 -10.61
N ASP A 32 10.15 5.59 -9.96
CA ASP A 32 10.45 4.17 -9.93
C ASP A 32 9.60 3.44 -8.88
N VAL A 33 8.90 2.38 -9.31
CA VAL A 33 8.20 1.47 -8.40
C VAL A 33 9.21 0.50 -7.78
N ILE A 34 9.41 0.63 -6.48
CA ILE A 34 10.31 -0.25 -5.70
C ILE A 34 9.59 -1.53 -5.29
N HIS A 35 8.33 -1.42 -4.88
CA HIS A 35 7.54 -2.57 -4.43
C HIS A 35 6.05 -2.29 -4.63
N SER A 36 5.31 -3.32 -5.02
CA SER A 36 3.85 -3.28 -5.11
C SER A 36 3.30 -4.67 -4.84
N SER A 37 2.47 -4.80 -3.82
CA SER A 37 1.90 -6.08 -3.41
C SER A 37 0.51 -5.90 -2.80
N ALA A 38 -0.31 -6.93 -2.93
CA ALA A 38 -1.65 -7.00 -2.36
C ALA A 38 -1.75 -8.26 -1.49
N HIS A 39 -2.38 -8.12 -0.33
CA HIS A 39 -2.41 -9.14 0.73
C HIS A 39 -3.82 -9.31 1.27
N GLY A 40 -4.23 -10.54 1.52
CA GLY A 40 -5.53 -10.86 2.14
C GLY A 40 -6.75 -10.34 1.37
N TYR A 41 -7.87 -10.20 2.10
CA TYR A 41 -9.16 -9.83 1.54
C TYR A 41 -9.42 -8.32 1.65
N SER A 42 -9.98 -7.73 0.59
CA SER A 42 -10.60 -6.39 0.61
C SER A 42 -11.96 -6.43 1.29
N ASN A 43 -12.69 -7.55 1.12
CA ASN A 43 -13.91 -7.88 1.83
C ASN A 43 -13.85 -9.35 2.25
N ARG A 44 -13.76 -9.59 3.56
CA ARG A 44 -13.65 -10.94 4.13
C ARG A 44 -14.97 -11.73 4.05
N ALA A 45 -16.11 -11.06 4.12
CA ALA A 45 -17.42 -11.72 4.12
C ALA A 45 -17.76 -12.31 2.74
N ASP A 46 -17.36 -11.59 1.69
CA ASP A 46 -17.61 -11.97 0.31
C ASP A 46 -16.38 -12.65 -0.35
N GLU A 47 -15.35 -12.98 0.44
CA GLU A 47 -14.08 -13.59 -0.02
C GLU A 47 -13.40 -12.83 -1.18
N ILE A 48 -13.55 -11.50 -1.22
CA ILE A 48 -12.97 -10.67 -2.28
C ILE A 48 -11.53 -10.31 -1.90
N MET A 49 -10.56 -10.76 -2.69
CA MET A 49 -9.15 -10.47 -2.48
C MET A 49 -8.81 -8.98 -2.69
N ASN A 50 -7.73 -8.52 -2.06
CA ASN A 50 -7.12 -7.26 -2.45
C ASN A 50 -6.41 -7.40 -3.80
N THR A 51 -6.37 -6.30 -4.55
CA THR A 51 -5.58 -6.09 -5.76
C THR A 51 -4.76 -4.83 -5.56
N THR A 52 -3.70 -4.60 -6.35
CA THR A 52 -2.91 -3.35 -6.25
C THR A 52 -3.72 -2.09 -6.53
N GLU A 53 -4.92 -2.25 -7.10
CA GLU A 53 -5.89 -1.22 -7.46
C GLU A 53 -7.05 -1.08 -6.46
N THR A 54 -7.06 -1.88 -5.38
CA THR A 54 -8.14 -1.80 -4.37
C THR A 54 -8.21 -0.39 -3.79
N LYS A 55 -9.42 0.18 -3.76
CA LYS A 55 -9.68 1.52 -3.23
C LYS A 55 -9.91 1.47 -1.73
N PHE A 56 -9.16 2.28 -0.99
CA PHE A 56 -9.28 2.40 0.47
C PHE A 56 -9.77 3.81 0.84
N GLY A 57 -10.65 3.88 1.84
CA GLY A 57 -10.98 5.16 2.46
C GLY A 57 -9.81 5.67 3.29
N ILE A 58 -9.28 6.84 2.97
CA ILE A 58 -8.09 7.40 3.63
C ILE A 58 -8.38 8.19 4.92
N ALA A 59 -9.65 8.28 5.34
CA ALA A 59 -10.11 9.00 6.54
C ALA A 59 -9.36 10.33 6.77
N SER A 60 -8.63 10.47 7.87
CA SER A 60 -7.85 11.69 8.19
C SER A 60 -6.81 12.09 7.15
N GLY A 61 -6.42 11.19 6.25
CA GLY A 61 -5.59 11.49 5.08
C GLY A 61 -6.23 12.47 4.10
N CYS A 62 -7.55 12.70 4.17
CA CYS A 62 -8.23 13.70 3.35
C CYS A 62 -7.84 15.15 3.70
N LYS A 63 -7.25 15.39 4.88
CA LYS A 63 -6.85 16.74 5.33
C LYS A 63 -5.88 17.43 4.38
N LEU A 64 -4.99 16.68 3.74
CA LEU A 64 -4.07 17.23 2.74
C LEU A 64 -4.84 17.83 1.55
N PHE A 65 -5.87 17.14 1.07
CA PHE A 65 -6.71 17.64 -0.02
C PHE A 65 -7.50 18.88 0.40
N THR A 66 -8.04 18.92 1.62
CA THR A 66 -8.68 20.12 2.16
C THR A 66 -7.71 21.30 2.25
N ALA A 67 -6.49 21.07 2.74
CA ALA A 67 -5.47 22.10 2.84
C ALA A 67 -5.09 22.67 1.46
N ILE A 68 -4.93 21.80 0.45
CA ILE A 68 -4.67 22.21 -0.94
C ILE A 68 -5.83 23.05 -1.48
N ALA A 69 -7.08 22.60 -1.31
CA ALA A 69 -8.25 23.32 -1.79
C ALA A 69 -8.43 24.71 -1.15
N ILE A 70 -7.95 24.88 0.09
CA ILE A 70 -7.94 26.19 0.76
C ILE A 70 -6.78 27.06 0.29
N ALA A 71 -5.63 26.46 -0.06
CA ALA A 71 -4.40 27.17 -0.41
C ALA A 71 -4.28 27.52 -1.92
N SER A 72 -5.11 26.93 -2.78
CA SER A 72 -5.12 27.12 -4.24
C SER A 72 -5.95 28.32 -4.70
#